data_AF-A0A920RK16-F1
#
_entry.id   AF-A0A920RK16-F1
#
_cell.length_a   1.000
_cell.length_b   1.000
_cell.length_c   1.000
_cell.angle_alpha   90.00
_cell.angle_beta   90.00
_cell.angle_gamma   90.00
#
_symmetry.space_group_name_H-M   'P 1'
#
loop_
_entity.id
_entity.type
_entity.pdbx_description
1 polymer ?
#
loop_
_entity_poly.entity_id
_entity_poly.type
_entity_poly.pdbx_seq_one_letter_code
_entity_poly.pdbx_strand_id
1 'polypeptide(L)'
;MIDLKRWADFRKVEFNTEPTFYEGEVEEPNERDGAYMVVAAKEAGLDSLKLAHAISRALWAEERFPFTKEELVQIANTEGFDGDGYGKRQKTHQLCWPTKQTLKNRSNAVSLACHFISFGTNLIGVRTVLSF
;
A
#
# COMPACT_ATOMS: atom_id res chain seq x y z
N MET A 1 -7.88 2.66 25.44
CA MET A 1 -8.84 1.73 24.80
C MET A 1 -10.33 2.11 24.87
N ILE A 2 -10.81 2.99 25.78
CA ILE A 2 -12.27 3.16 26.02
C ILE A 2 -13.09 3.67 24.82
N ASP A 3 -12.53 4.59 24.01
CA ASP A 3 -13.23 5.10 22.83
C ASP A 3 -13.35 4.06 21.72
N LEU A 4 -12.34 3.21 21.51
CA LEU A 4 -12.39 2.16 20.49
C LEU A 4 -13.49 1.13 20.79
N LYS A 5 -13.61 0.72 22.06
CA LYS A 5 -14.70 -0.16 22.51
C LYS A 5 -16.07 0.46 22.22
N ARG A 6 -16.25 1.74 22.59
CA ARG A 6 -17.50 2.48 22.32
C ARG A 6 -17.84 2.48 20.82
N TRP A 7 -16.85 2.71 19.96
CA TRP A 7 -17.06 2.71 18.51
C TRP A 7 -17.37 1.33 17.95
N ALA A 8 -16.73 0.28 18.46
CA ALA A 8 -17.02 -1.10 18.10
C ALA A 8 -18.47 -1.48 18.46
N ASP A 9 -18.90 -1.18 19.69
CA ASP A 9 -20.26 -1.41 20.18
C ASP A 9 -21.29 -0.66 19.30
N PHE A 10 -21.04 0.62 19.00
CA PHE A 10 -21.90 1.42 18.15
C PHE A 10 -22.03 0.86 16.72
N ARG A 11 -20.92 0.36 16.16
CA ARG A 11 -20.85 -0.20 14.80
C ARG A 11 -21.24 -1.67 14.73
N LYS A 12 -21.45 -2.33 15.88
CA LYS A 12 -21.73 -3.76 16.02
C LYS A 12 -20.67 -4.64 15.34
N VAL A 13 -19.40 -4.25 15.49
CA VAL A 13 -18.26 -5.02 14.99
C VAL A 13 -17.55 -5.69 16.15
N GLU A 14 -17.13 -6.94 15.94
CA GLU A 14 -16.29 -7.66 16.88
C GLU A 14 -14.90 -7.01 16.92
N PHE A 15 -14.47 -6.62 18.12
CA PHE A 15 -13.21 -5.89 18.31
C PHE A 15 -12.65 -6.17 19.71
N ASN A 16 -11.56 -6.91 19.76
CA ASN A 16 -10.68 -7.04 20.90
C ASN A 16 -9.82 -5.78 21.02
N THR A 17 -10.05 -5.00 22.07
CA THR A 17 -9.29 -3.78 22.31
C THR A 17 -7.89 -4.02 22.83
N GLU A 18 -7.60 -5.20 23.38
CA GLU A 18 -6.31 -5.55 23.99
C GLU A 18 -5.84 -6.93 23.47
N PRO A 19 -5.49 -7.05 22.18
CA PRO A 19 -5.06 -8.31 21.60
C PRO A 19 -3.75 -8.81 22.24
N THR A 20 -3.71 -10.09 22.60
CA THR A 20 -2.60 -10.72 23.33
C THR A 20 -1.26 -10.61 22.63
N PHE A 21 -1.25 -10.71 21.30
CA PHE A 21 -0.03 -10.74 20.48
C PHE A 21 0.46 -9.34 20.07
N TYR A 22 -0.21 -8.27 20.51
CA TYR A 22 0.21 -6.90 20.26
C TYR A 22 1.01 -6.40 21.46
N GLU A 23 2.26 -6.87 21.58
CA GLU A 23 3.24 -6.34 22.51
C GLU A 23 3.78 -5.02 21.93
N GLY A 24 3.08 -3.90 22.23
CA GLY A 24 3.31 -2.59 21.59
C GLY A 24 4.78 -2.17 21.46
N GLU A 25 5.08 -1.33 20.45
CA GLU A 25 6.33 -0.62 20.06
C GLU A 25 7.74 -1.22 20.30
N VAL A 26 7.92 -2.38 20.96
CA VAL A 26 9.25 -2.93 21.27
C VAL A 26 9.88 -3.59 20.03
N GLU A 27 9.06 -4.11 19.12
CA GLU A 27 9.49 -4.59 17.80
C GLU A 27 8.42 -4.20 16.78
N GLU A 28 8.77 -3.41 15.75
CA GLU A 28 7.82 -3.03 14.69
C GLU A 28 7.32 -4.29 13.98
N PRO A 29 6.02 -4.65 14.09
CA PRO A 29 5.49 -5.78 13.35
C PRO A 29 5.70 -5.55 11.86
N ASN A 30 6.14 -6.57 11.11
CA ASN A 30 6.34 -6.43 9.67
C ASN A 30 4.99 -6.43 8.93
N GLU A 31 4.28 -5.30 8.98
CA GLU A 31 3.00 -5.10 8.30
C GLU A 31 3.15 -5.01 6.77
N ARG A 32 4.38 -4.75 6.32
CA ARG A 32 4.70 -4.50 4.91
C ARG A 32 4.32 -5.67 4.01
N ASP A 33 4.58 -6.89 4.47
CA ASP A 33 4.32 -8.09 3.69
C ASP A 33 2.80 -8.33 3.49
N GLY A 34 2.00 -8.02 4.51
CA GLY A 34 0.54 -7.98 4.41
C GLY A 34 0.06 -6.90 3.44
N ALA A 35 0.62 -5.69 3.53
CA ALA A 35 0.29 -4.59 2.62
C ALA A 35 0.62 -4.94 1.15
N TYR A 36 1.77 -5.56 0.89
CA TYR A 36 2.12 -6.03 -0.45
C TYR A 36 1.19 -7.12 -0.96
N MET A 37 0.71 -8.01 -0.09
CA MET A 37 -0.28 -9.01 -0.47
C MET A 37 -1.60 -8.37 -0.92
N VAL A 38 -2.05 -7.34 -0.21
CA VAL A 38 -3.25 -6.56 -0.56
C VAL A 38 -3.07 -5.83 -1.90
N VAL A 39 -1.91 -5.20 -2.13
CA VAL A 39 -1.60 -4.55 -3.41
C VAL A 39 -1.58 -5.56 -4.55
N ALA A 40 -0.94 -6.72 -4.35
CA ALA A 40 -0.91 -7.77 -5.36
C ALA A 40 -2.30 -8.33 -5.68
N ALA A 41 -3.19 -8.45 -4.68
CA ALA A 41 -4.59 -8.80 -4.91
C ALA A 41 -5.31 -7.75 -5.76
N LYS A 42 -5.07 -6.46 -5.48
CA LYS A 42 -5.63 -5.35 -6.28
C LYS A 42 -5.14 -5.38 -7.73
N GLU A 43 -3.85 -5.58 -7.94
CA GLU A 43 -3.24 -5.68 -9.28
C GLU A 43 -3.74 -6.89 -10.06
N ALA A 44 -4.08 -7.99 -9.38
CA ALA A 44 -4.70 -9.15 -9.98
C ALA A 44 -6.21 -8.98 -10.28
N GLY A 45 -6.80 -7.82 -9.97
CA GLY A 45 -8.23 -7.56 -10.16
C GLY A 45 -9.13 -8.28 -9.15
N LEU A 46 -8.56 -8.75 -8.04
CA LEU A 46 -9.31 -9.41 -6.95
C LEU A 46 -9.82 -8.39 -5.94
N ASP A 47 -10.71 -8.82 -5.05
CA ASP A 47 -11.23 -7.98 -3.96
C ASP A 47 -10.19 -7.75 -2.86
N SER A 48 -9.29 -6.81 -3.12
CA SER A 48 -8.23 -6.41 -2.18
C SER A 48 -8.76 -5.88 -0.84
N LEU A 49 -9.96 -5.30 -0.81
CA LEU A 49 -10.54 -4.77 0.43
C LEU A 49 -11.01 -5.91 1.34
N LYS A 50 -11.62 -6.95 0.77
CA LYS A 50 -11.96 -8.17 1.51
C LYS A 50 -10.72 -8.76 2.20
N LEU A 51 -9.60 -8.86 1.47
CA LEU A 51 -8.35 -9.38 2.03
C LEU A 51 -7.78 -8.47 3.14
N ALA A 52 -7.77 -7.15 2.92
CA ALA A 52 -7.30 -6.19 3.93
C ALA A 52 -8.15 -6.26 5.22
N HIS A 53 -9.47 -6.41 5.08
CA HIS A 53 -10.37 -6.59 6.21
C HIS A 53 -10.13 -7.91 6.94
N ALA A 54 -9.85 -9.00 6.23
CA ALA A 54 -9.54 -10.28 6.85
C ALA A 54 -8.23 -10.23 7.66
N ILE A 55 -7.18 -9.62 7.10
CA ILE A 55 -5.90 -9.42 7.81
C ILE A 55 -6.12 -8.58 9.08
N SER A 56 -6.90 -7.51 8.99
CA SER A 56 -7.20 -6.66 10.14
C SER A 56 -8.02 -7.40 11.20
N ARG A 57 -9.04 -8.16 10.78
CA ARG A 57 -9.90 -8.96 11.68
C ARG A 57 -9.11 -10.05 12.40
N ALA A 58 -8.13 -10.67 11.73
CA ALA A 58 -7.28 -11.68 12.34
C ALA A 58 -6.59 -11.16 13.61
N LEU A 59 -6.03 -9.94 13.56
CA LEU A 59 -5.40 -9.32 14.73
C LEU A 59 -6.42 -8.81 15.75
N TRP A 60 -7.41 -8.06 15.28
CA TRP A 60 -8.27 -7.26 16.15
C TRP A 60 -9.49 -8.01 16.67
N ALA A 61 -9.83 -9.20 16.19
CA ALA A 61 -11.00 -9.95 16.64
C ALA A 61 -10.70 -11.42 16.90
N GLU A 62 -9.82 -12.05 16.12
CA GLU A 62 -9.57 -13.49 16.18
C GLU A 62 -8.37 -13.89 17.05
N GLU A 63 -7.68 -12.93 17.65
CA GLU A 63 -6.46 -13.17 18.43
C GLU A 63 -5.38 -13.94 17.65
N ARG A 64 -5.16 -13.54 16.39
CA ARG A 64 -4.11 -14.12 15.52
C ARG A 64 -3.00 -13.10 15.28
N PHE A 65 -1.84 -13.57 14.81
CA PHE A 65 -0.68 -12.72 14.55
C PHE A 65 -0.34 -12.65 13.06
N PRO A 66 -0.98 -11.74 12.29
CA PRO A 66 -0.88 -11.68 10.83
C PRO A 66 0.41 -11.01 10.31
N PHE A 67 1.49 -11.04 11.09
CA PHE A 67 2.79 -10.48 10.70
C PHE A 67 3.82 -11.55 10.33
N THR A 68 3.43 -12.82 10.40
CA THR A 68 4.22 -13.93 9.84
C THR A 68 3.69 -14.29 8.45
N LYS A 69 4.61 -14.75 7.59
CA LYS A 69 4.26 -15.12 6.22
C LYS A 69 3.28 -16.29 6.18
N GLU A 70 3.50 -17.26 7.05
CA GLU A 70 2.70 -18.47 7.18
C GLU A 70 1.26 -18.10 7.54
N GLU A 71 1.08 -17.20 8.50
CA GLU A 71 -0.25 -16.74 8.92
C GLU A 71 -0.97 -15.96 7.82
N LEU A 72 -0.25 -15.06 7.13
CA LEU A 72 -0.81 -14.32 5.99
C LEU A 72 -1.29 -15.25 4.87
N VAL A 73 -0.54 -16.31 4.57
CA VAL A 73 -0.95 -17.34 3.58
C VAL A 73 -2.21 -18.06 4.05
N GLN A 74 -2.28 -18.45 5.33
CA GLN A 74 -3.47 -19.11 5.88
C GLN A 74 -4.71 -18.22 5.82
N ILE A 75 -4.59 -16.93 6.19
CA ILE A 75 -5.68 -15.96 6.09
C ILE A 75 -6.14 -15.80 4.64
N ALA A 76 -5.21 -15.62 3.71
CA ALA A 76 -5.51 -15.50 2.29
C ALA A 76 -6.25 -16.73 1.75
N ASN A 77 -5.76 -17.94 2.05
CA ASN A 77 -6.37 -19.19 1.61
C ASN A 77 -7.78 -19.38 2.20
N THR A 78 -7.99 -19.01 3.46
CA THR A 78 -9.31 -19.09 4.13
C THR A 78 -10.34 -18.19 3.43
N GLU A 79 -9.91 -17.04 2.94
CA GLU A 79 -10.77 -16.07 2.25
C GLU A 79 -10.96 -16.35 0.75
N GLY A 80 -10.33 -17.40 0.23
CA GLY A 80 -10.40 -17.83 -1.17
C GLY A 80 -9.36 -17.20 -2.10
N PHE A 81 -8.29 -16.61 -1.56
CA PHE A 81 -7.17 -16.07 -2.33
C PHE A 81 -6.04 -17.11 -2.45
N ASP A 82 -5.20 -16.99 -3.49
CA ASP A 82 -4.00 -17.84 -3.67
C ASP A 82 -2.83 -17.34 -2.80
N GLY A 83 -2.85 -17.68 -1.51
CA GLY A 83 -1.84 -17.31 -0.52
C GLY A 83 -0.42 -17.70 -0.95
N ASP A 84 -0.26 -18.93 -1.44
CA ASP A 84 1.03 -19.52 -1.83
C ASP A 84 1.65 -18.83 -3.05
N GLY A 85 0.82 -18.35 -3.98
CA GLY A 85 1.26 -17.58 -5.13
C GLY A 85 1.81 -16.18 -4.80
N TYR A 86 1.46 -15.59 -3.64
CA TYR A 86 1.92 -14.25 -3.27
C TYR A 86 3.37 -14.19 -2.77
N GLY A 87 3.83 -15.23 -2.08
CA GLY A 87 5.22 -15.30 -1.59
C GLY A 87 6.28 -15.25 -2.70
N LYS A 88 5.89 -15.57 -3.95
CA LYS A 88 6.73 -15.47 -5.15
C LYS A 88 6.71 -14.07 -5.76
N ARG A 89 5.60 -13.33 -5.65
CA ARG A 89 5.38 -11.99 -6.21
C ARG A 89 5.99 -10.85 -5.39
N GLN A 90 6.11 -11.03 -4.07
CA GLN A 90 6.73 -10.03 -3.18
C GLN A 90 8.19 -9.71 -3.55
N LYS A 91 8.95 -10.67 -4.11
CA LYS A 91 10.33 -10.43 -4.55
C LYS A 91 10.41 -9.50 -5.78
N THR A 92 9.37 -9.50 -6.61
CA THR A 92 9.31 -8.73 -7.85
C THR A 92 8.85 -7.30 -7.57
N HIS A 93 7.95 -7.15 -6.60
CA HIS A 93 7.37 -5.87 -6.24
C HIS A 93 8.19 -5.22 -5.11
N GLN A 94 9.44 -4.88 -5.42
CA GLN A 94 10.09 -3.72 -4.78
C GLN A 94 9.29 -2.51 -5.25
N LEU A 95 8.12 -2.30 -4.62
CA LEU A 95 7.20 -1.21 -4.90
C LEU A 95 8.08 0.02 -4.82
N CYS A 96 8.27 0.66 -5.97
CA CYS A 96 9.04 1.88 -6.13
C CYS A 96 8.28 3.00 -5.42
N TRP A 97 8.14 2.90 -4.10
CA TRP A 97 7.94 4.06 -3.27
C TRP A 97 9.26 4.81 -3.34
N PRO A 98 9.26 6.07 -3.82
CA PRO A 98 10.48 6.81 -3.87
C PRO A 98 11.00 6.97 -2.43
N THR A 99 12.11 6.30 -2.12
CA THR A 99 12.86 6.55 -0.88
C THR A 99 13.14 8.05 -0.78
N LYS A 100 13.27 8.62 0.43
CA LYS A 100 13.52 10.07 0.60
C LYS A 100 14.65 10.59 -0.29
N GLN A 101 15.62 9.74 -0.61
CA GLN A 101 16.72 10.01 -1.56
C GLN A 101 16.24 10.20 -3.01
N THR A 102 15.34 9.35 -3.51
CA THR A 102 14.76 9.49 -4.85
C THR A 102 13.81 10.67 -4.98
N LEU A 103 13.11 11.06 -3.91
CA LEU A 103 12.35 12.32 -3.88
C LEU A 103 13.28 13.54 -4.00
N LYS A 104 14.38 13.55 -3.24
CA LYS A 104 15.39 14.63 -3.30
C LYS A 104 16.05 14.74 -4.69
N ASN A 105 16.35 13.60 -5.31
CA ASN A 105 16.93 13.56 -6.66
C ASN A 105 15.92 13.99 -7.75
N ARG A 106 14.63 13.67 -7.59
CA ARG A 106 13.56 14.15 -8.48
C ARG A 106 13.36 15.67 -8.37
N SER A 107 13.41 16.24 -7.17
CA SER A 107 13.34 17.69 -7.00
C SER A 107 14.50 18.42 -7.70
N ASN A 108 15.71 17.85 -7.66
CA ASN A 108 16.87 18.41 -8.38
C ASN A 108 16.75 18.24 -9.90
N ALA A 109 16.19 17.13 -10.38
CA ALA A 109 15.98 16.89 -11.81
C ALA A 109 14.89 17.79 -12.41
N VAL A 110 13.82 18.08 -11.67
CA VAL A 110 12.78 19.04 -12.09
C VAL A 110 13.33 20.47 -12.11
N SER A 111 14.24 20.82 -11.20
CA SER A 111 14.93 22.12 -11.21
C SER A 111 15.85 22.32 -12.43
N LEU A 112 16.44 21.24 -12.96
CA LEU A 112 17.30 21.27 -14.16
C LEU A 112 16.49 21.26 -15.46
N ALA A 113 15.32 20.59 -15.49
CA ALA A 113 14.43 20.61 -16.66
C ALA A 113 13.78 21.99 -16.87
N CYS A 114 13.50 22.74 -15.80
CA CYS A 114 12.88 24.07 -15.91
C CYS A 114 13.85 25.17 -16.39
N HIS A 115 15.17 24.92 -16.38
CA HIS A 115 16.18 25.84 -16.92
C HIS A 115 16.48 25.63 -18.43
N PHE A 116 16.00 24.54 -19.04
CA PHE A 116 16.29 24.22 -20.44
C PHE A 116 15.17 24.61 -21.43
N ILE A 117 14.03 25.12 -20.95
CA ILE A 117 12.88 25.52 -21.79
C ILE A 117 12.79 27.06 -21.97
N SER A 118 13.92 27.79 -21.84
CA SER A 118 13.93 29.27 -22.03
C SER A 118 14.92 29.79 -23.08
N PHE A 119 15.55 28.94 -23.87
CA PHE A 119 16.40 29.38 -24.99
C PHE A 119 16.21 28.47 -26.21
N GLY A 120 15.26 28.81 -27.08
CA GLY A 120 15.04 27.99 -28.28
C GLY A 120 13.88 28.35 -29.19
N THR A 121 13.49 29.62 -29.32
CA THR A 121 12.62 30.04 -30.43
C THR A 121 13.15 31.30 -31.07
N ASN A 122 14.17 31.14 -31.91
CA ASN A 122 14.39 32.07 -33.00
C ASN A 122 15.00 31.29 -34.16
N LEU A 123 14.14 30.92 -35.12
CA LEU A 123 14.37 30.93 -36.56
C LEU A 123 13.36 30.01 -37.28
N ILE A 124 12.91 30.51 -38.43
CA ILE A 124 12.12 29.86 -39.49
C ILE A 124 10.60 30.04 -39.33
N GLY A 125 10.11 31.09 -39.98
CA GLY A 125 8.69 31.32 -40.19
C GLY A 125 8.12 30.42 -41.27
N VAL A 126 6.82 30.12 -41.13
CA VAL A 126 5.89 29.93 -42.24
C VAL A 126 4.55 30.53 -41.83
N ARG A 127 3.97 31.24 -42.79
CA ARG A 127 2.81 32.12 -42.73
C ARG A 127 1.61 31.38 -43.34
N THR A 128 0.54 31.13 -42.59
CA THR A 128 -0.80 30.80 -43.12
C THR A 128 -1.82 31.03 -41.99
N VAL A 129 -2.42 32.22 -41.87
CA VAL A 129 -3.73 32.63 -42.42
C VAL A 129 -4.81 31.56 -42.24
N LEU A 130 -5.66 31.72 -41.23
CA LEU A 130 -7.06 31.33 -41.29
C LEU A 130 -7.91 32.50 -40.81
N SER A 131 -8.73 33.00 -41.73
CA SER A 131 -9.80 33.97 -41.52
C SER A 131 -11.10 33.26 -41.22
N PHE A 132 -11.92 33.96 -40.42
CA PHE A 132 -13.32 33.74 -40.03
C PHE A 132 -13.59 32.77 -38.88
#